data_AF-A0A4S4ANA2-F1
#
_entry.id   AF-A0A4S4ANA2-F1
#
_cell.length_a   1.000
_cell.length_b   1.000
_cell.length_c   1.000
_cell.angle_alpha   90.00
_cell.angle_beta   90.00
_cell.angle_gamma   90.00
#
_symmetry.space_group_name_H-M   'P 1'
#
loop_
_entity.id
_entity.type
_entity.pdbx_description
1 polymer ?
#
loop_
_entity_poly.entity_id
_entity_poly.type
_entity_poly.pdbx_seq_one_letter_code
_entity_poly.pdbx_strand_id
1 'polypeptide(L)' 'MLRAGDSLRFTPDEIEDFRKLGLDFDGARTWGDVEQALARWTDTLNDERPDLLERIAVEMAKARGVPLPARLTRVR' A
#
# COMPACT_ATOMS: atom_id res chain seq x y z
N MET A 1 12.14 -9.63 -2.67
CA MET A 1 11.61 -10.04 -1.38
C MET A 1 11.70 -11.55 -1.32
N LEU A 2 12.39 -12.09 -0.32
CA LEU A 2 12.42 -13.54 -0.06
C LEU A 2 11.30 -13.89 0.92
N ARG A 3 10.57 -14.98 0.63
CA ARG A 3 9.51 -15.51 1.49
C ARG A 3 9.79 -16.96 1.82
N ALA A 4 9.71 -17.30 3.11
CA ALA A 4 9.82 -18.66 3.61
C ALA A 4 8.72 -18.90 4.65
N GLY A 5 7.62 -19.55 4.22
CA GLY A 5 6.40 -19.63 5.01
C GLY A 5 5.83 -18.23 5.28
N ASP A 6 5.70 -17.89 6.56
CA ASP A 6 5.27 -16.55 7.00
C ASP A 6 6.42 -15.56 7.16
N SER A 7 7.67 -16.02 7.07
CA SER A 7 8.84 -15.15 7.17
C SER A 7 9.06 -14.39 5.85
N LEU A 8 9.34 -13.10 5.97
CA LEU A 8 9.70 -12.18 4.90
C LEU A 8 11.04 -11.52 5.16
N ARG A 9 11.79 -11.34 4.07
CA ARG A 9 13.01 -10.54 4.07
C ARG A 9 13.10 -9.70 2.80
N PHE A 10 13.28 -8.40 3.00
CA PHE A 10 13.60 -7.45 1.93
C PHE A 10 15.12 -7.27 1.81
N THR A 11 15.58 -6.96 0.61
CA THR A 11 16.93 -6.41 0.43
C THR A 11 16.96 -4.93 0.84
N PRO A 12 18.15 -4.35 1.11
CA PRO A 12 18.26 -2.91 1.37
C PRO A 12 17.71 -2.05 0.22
N ASP A 13 17.97 -2.45 -1.04
CA ASP A 13 17.50 -1.72 -2.22
C ASP A 13 15.96 -1.76 -2.32
N GLU A 14 15.34 -2.90 -2.01
CA GLU A 14 13.88 -3.01 -1.97
C GLU A 14 13.28 -2.09 -0.90
N ILE A 15 13.87 -2.05 0.30
CA ILE A 15 13.43 -1.13 1.37
C ILE A 15 13.50 0.32 0.89
N GLU A 16 14.60 0.69 0.24
CA GLU A 16 14.80 2.06 -0.24
C GLU A 16 13.79 2.43 -1.33
N ASP A 17 13.43 1.50 -2.22
CA ASP A 17 12.39 1.73 -3.23
C ASP A 17 11.02 1.97 -2.61
N PHE A 18 10.66 1.28 -1.53
CA PHE A 18 9.41 1.53 -0.80
C PHE A 18 9.44 2.87 -0.04
N ARG A 19 10.58 3.24 0.55
CA ARG A 19 10.73 4.51 1.26
C ARG A 19 10.51 5.72 0.37
N LYS A 20 10.87 5.64 -0.92
CA LYS A 20 10.54 6.68 -1.92
C LYS A 20 9.04 6.93 -2.07
N LEU A 21 8.22 5.94 -1.72
CA LEU A 21 6.75 6.02 -1.73
C LEU A 21 6.17 6.34 -0.34
N GLY A 22 7.02 6.57 0.66
CA GLY A 22 6.63 6.79 2.05
C GLY A 22 6.30 5.51 2.82
N LEU A 23 6.62 4.33 2.27
CA LEU A 23 6.42 3.04 2.91
C LEU A 23 7.74 2.53 3.49
N ASP A 24 7.83 2.42 4.82
CA ASP A 24 9.00 1.83 5.46
C ASP A 24 8.71 0.39 5.89
N PHE A 25 9.34 -0.57 5.21
CA PHE A 25 9.31 -1.98 5.57
C PHE A 25 10.58 -2.44 6.29
N ASP A 26 11.44 -1.52 6.72
CA ASP A 26 12.53 -1.88 7.60
C ASP A 26 11.98 -2.47 8.91
N GLY A 27 12.59 -3.55 9.35
CA GLY A 27 12.09 -4.35 10.46
C GLY A 27 10.88 -5.24 10.17
N ALA A 28 10.23 -5.16 9.00
CA ALA A 28 9.17 -6.11 8.64
C ALA A 28 9.75 -7.53 8.47
N ARG A 29 9.13 -8.52 9.13
CA ARG A 29 9.56 -9.92 9.11
C ARG A 29 8.43 -10.87 8.76
N THR A 30 7.19 -10.41 8.73
CA THR A 30 5.99 -11.17 8.41
C THR A 30 5.09 -10.42 7.45
N TRP A 31 4.14 -11.12 6.82
CA TRP A 31 3.14 -10.45 6.00
C TRP A 31 2.24 -9.52 6.82
N GLY A 32 1.96 -9.87 8.09
CA GLY A 32 1.24 -9.00 9.02
C GLY A 32 1.95 -7.67 9.29
N ASP A 33 3.29 -7.66 9.36
CA ASP A 33 4.05 -6.42 9.52
C ASP A 33 3.89 -5.51 8.29
N VAL A 34 3.90 -6.10 7.10
CA VAL A 34 3.68 -5.39 5.82
C VAL A 34 2.27 -4.81 5.77
N GLU A 35 1.25 -5.61 6.11
CA GLU A 35 -0.14 -5.15 6.18
C GLU A 35 -0.31 -4.00 7.17
N GLN A 36 0.34 -4.07 8.34
CA GLN A 36 0.28 -3.02 9.34
C GLN A 36 0.95 -1.73 8.85
N ALA A 37 2.10 -1.82 8.17
CA ALA A 37 2.77 -0.66 7.58
C ALA A 37 1.92 -0.02 6.47
N LEU A 38 1.30 -0.83 5.60
CA LEU A 38 0.39 -0.37 4.56
C LEU A 38 -0.87 0.29 5.13
N ALA A 39 -1.43 -0.26 6.21
CA ALA A 39 -2.58 0.33 6.90
C ALA A 39 -2.23 1.72 7.45
N ARG A 40 -1.12 1.84 8.19
CA ARG A 40 -0.64 3.14 8.70
C ARG A 40 -0.41 4.17 7.60
N TRP A 41 0.17 3.76 6.48
CA TRP A 41 0.37 4.63 5.32
C TRP A 41 -0.94 5.06 4.68
N THR A 42 -1.90 4.14 4.56
CA THR A 42 -3.23 4.42 4.02
C THR A 42 -4.03 5.37 4.92
N ASP A 43 -3.96 5.17 6.24
CA ASP A 43 -4.60 6.06 7.22
C ASP A 43 -4.00 7.47 7.13
N THR A 44 -2.67 7.58 7.07
CA THR A 44 -1.99 8.87 6.86
C THR A 44 -2.45 9.55 5.56
N LEU A 45 -2.56 8.80 4.45
CA LEU A 45 -3.05 9.35 3.20
C LEU A 45 -4.51 9.77 3.28
N ASN A 46 -5.36 9.01 3.98
CA ASN A 46 -6.76 9.35 4.15
C ASN A 46 -6.94 10.67 4.92
N ASP A 47 -6.10 10.91 5.93
CA ASP A 47 -6.18 12.11 6.76
C ASP A 47 -5.57 13.34 6.06
N GLU A 48 -4.42 13.16 5.42
CA GLU A 48 -3.66 14.28 4.85
C GLU A 48 -4.03 14.58 3.39
N ARG A 49 -4.28 13.54 2.59
CA ARG A 49 -4.47 13.61 1.12
C ARG A 49 -5.51 12.60 0.60
N PRO A 50 -6.76 12.67 1.07
CA PRO A 50 -7.80 11.71 0.69
C PRO A 50 -8.03 11.65 -0.82
N ASP A 51 -7.84 12.78 -1.53
CA ASP A 51 -7.91 12.86 -2.99
C ASP A 51 -6.91 11.93 -3.68
N LEU A 52 -5.69 11.81 -3.14
CA LEU A 52 -4.66 10.94 -3.68
C LEU A 52 -4.99 9.48 -3.42
N LEU A 53 -5.49 9.15 -2.23
CA LEU A 53 -5.91 7.80 -1.89
C LEU A 53 -7.04 7.31 -2.81
N GLU A 54 -8.01 8.16 -3.10
CA GLU A 54 -9.07 7.84 -4.07
C GLU A 54 -8.51 7.55 -5.47
N ARG A 55 -7.56 8.37 -5.95
CA ARG A 55 -6.93 8.13 -7.26
C ARG A 55 -6.15 6.82 -7.30
N ILE A 56 -5.43 6.47 -6.23
CA ILE A 56 -4.75 5.19 -6.11
C ILE A 56 -5.76 4.04 -6.17
N ALA A 57 -6.87 4.14 -5.45
CA ALA A 57 -7.93 3.13 -5.49
C ALA A 57 -8.55 2.97 -6.90
N VAL A 58 -8.77 4.08 -7.61
CA VAL A 58 -9.23 4.10 -9.01
C VAL A 58 -8.27 3.36 -9.92
N GLU A 59 -6.98 3.68 -9.88
CA GLU A 59 -5.97 3.04 -10.74
C GLU A 59 -5.78 1.56 -10.38
N MET A 60 -5.83 1.20 -9.09
CA MET A 60 -5.82 -0.20 -8.66
C MET A 60 -7.02 -1.00 -9.20
N ALA A 61 -8.21 -0.41 -9.18
CA ALA A 61 -9.41 -1.05 -9.68
C ALA A 61 -9.32 -1.30 -11.19
N LYS A 62 -8.83 -0.31 -11.95
CA LYS A 62 -8.54 -0.45 -13.39
C LYS A 62 -7.53 -1.57 -13.66
N ALA A 63 -6.40 -1.57 -12.94
CA ALA A 63 -5.34 -2.56 -13.11
C ALA A 63 -5.80 -4.00 -12.80
N ARG A 64 -6.73 -4.15 -11.85
CA ARG A 64 -7.28 -5.46 -11.44
C ARG A 64 -8.55 -5.85 -12.18
N GLY A 65 -9.11 -4.97 -13.01
CA GLY A 65 -10.39 -5.21 -13.70
C GLY A 65 -11.59 -5.35 -12.75
N VAL A 66 -11.52 -4.76 -11.56
CA VAL A 66 -12.59 -4.84 -10.54
C VAL A 66 -13.40 -3.55 -10.50
N PRO A 67 -14.71 -3.62 -10.21
CA PRO A 67 -15.52 -2.42 -10.07
C PRO A 67 -15.08 -1.60 -8.85
N LEU A 68 -15.12 -0.28 -8.98
CA LEU A 68 -14.91 0.62 -7.85
C LEU A 68 -16.09 0.53 -6.87
N PRO A 69 -15.85 0.68 -5.55
CA PRO A 69 -16.91 0.89 -4.59
C PRO A 69 -17.80 2.07 -5.00
N ALA A 70 -19.11 1.94 -4.79
CA ALA A 70 -20.11 2.93 -5.24
C ALA A 70 -19.84 4.36 -4.75
N ARG A 71 -19.16 4.51 -3.60
CA ARG A 71 -18.75 5.81 -3.05
C ARG A 71 -17.76 6.55 -3.95
N LEU A 72 -16.87 5.81 -4.62
CA LEU A 72 -15.84 6.36 -5.52
C LEU A 72 -16.33 6.53 -6.96
N THR A 73 -17.51 5.99 -7.30
CA THR A 73 -18.12 6.15 -8.63
C THR A 73 -18.92 7.45 -8.77
N ARG A 74 -19.14 8.19 -7.67
CA ARG A 74 -19.98 9.39 -7.63
C ARG A 74 -19.26 10.70 -7.90
N VAL A 75 -17.93 10.73 -7.86
CA VAL A 75 -17.16 11.96 -8.11
C VAL A 75 -16.85 12.04 -9.61
N ARG A 76 -17.56 12.92 -10.31
CA ARG A 76 -17.29 13.33 -11.70
C ARG A 76 -16.86 14.78 -11.71
#